data_AF-A0A015XG03-F1
#
_entry.id   AF-A0A015XG03-F1
#
_cell.length_a   1.000
_cell.length_b   1.000
_cell.length_c   1.000
_cell.angle_alpha   90.00
_cell.angle_beta   90.00
_cell.angle_gamma   90.00
#
_symmetry.space_group_name_H-M   'P 1'
#
loop_
_entity.id
_entity.type
_entity.pdbx_description
1 polymer ?
#
loop_
_entity_poly.entity_id
_entity_poly.type
_entity_poly.pdbx_seq_one_letter_code
_entity_poly.pdbx_strand_id
1 'polypeptide(L)'
;RNINNDYVLHEDNDYEEKNEYDGNGNLTKRVQYYFDIGKKRTTYFFRGLSYEEAKKRIPRTDEDYDIVCDIEKMAGDTLIRKCIKNGIVSSINKTIVDEKGKKEFIFDADMKFTGSFTEFKSDGFDIHVDRIVLDDCTDVDSTYYKNGKEVRCVYLSDTSKRIVLSKYDKWGNMVERVEKTKYFYSQDGEELINEMLQVVRENEKKKESRKRLKISK
;
A
#
# COMPACT_ATOMS: atom_id res chain seq x y z
N ARG A 1 7.39 35.29 22.41
CA ARG A 1 7.51 35.73 21.00
C ARG A 1 7.18 34.51 20.15
N ASN A 2 5.95 34.48 19.61
CA ASN A 2 5.48 33.49 18.66
C ASN A 2 6.36 33.49 17.41
N ILE A 3 6.76 32.31 16.95
CA ILE A 3 6.98 32.05 15.53
C ILE A 3 6.27 30.71 15.26
N ASN A 4 5.02 30.81 14.83
CA ASN A 4 4.30 29.73 14.15
C ASN A 4 5.09 29.35 12.90
N ASN A 5 5.49 28.09 12.78
CA ASN A 5 5.87 27.48 11.51
C ASN A 5 4.90 26.35 11.19
N ASP A 6 3.60 26.66 11.20
CA ASP A 6 2.60 25.86 10.50
C ASP A 6 2.54 26.38 9.06
N TYR A 7 3.40 25.82 8.21
CA TYR A 7 3.13 25.74 6.78
C TYR A 7 3.13 24.27 6.40
N VAL A 8 2.09 23.56 6.83
CA VAL A 8 1.63 22.39 6.08
C VAL A 8 0.84 22.98 4.91
N LEU A 9 1.54 23.22 3.80
CA LEU A 9 0.87 23.34 2.50
C LEU A 9 0.20 21.98 2.27
N HIS A 10 -1.10 21.88 2.52
CA HIS A 10 -1.90 20.90 1.81
C HIS A 10 -1.65 21.20 0.33
N GLU A 11 -1.00 20.31 -0.41
CA GLU A 11 -0.96 20.43 -1.88
C GLU A 11 -2.43 20.44 -2.32
N ASP A 12 -2.93 21.60 -2.71
CA ASP A 12 -4.32 21.80 -3.11
C ASP A 12 -4.64 20.80 -4.23
N ASN A 13 -5.58 19.89 -3.96
CA ASN A 13 -5.97 18.82 -4.88
C ASN A 13 -6.83 19.32 -6.06
N ASP A 14 -6.90 20.64 -6.29
CA ASP A 14 -7.69 21.26 -7.35
C ASP A 14 -6.83 21.51 -8.60
N TYR A 15 -6.61 20.43 -9.35
CA TYR A 15 -5.83 20.45 -10.59
C TYR A 15 -6.43 19.57 -11.69
N GLU A 16 -6.17 19.94 -12.93
CA GLU A 16 -6.30 19.04 -14.07
C GLU A 16 -5.02 18.23 -14.23
N GLU A 17 -5.13 16.90 -14.38
CA GLU A 17 -3.99 16.02 -14.63
C GLU A 17 -4.06 15.36 -16.00
N LYS A 18 -2.96 15.46 -16.75
CA LYS A 18 -2.74 14.71 -17.99
C LYS A 18 -1.56 13.78 -17.83
N ASN A 19 -1.80 12.49 -18.08
CA ASN A 19 -0.79 11.45 -18.05
C ASN A 19 -0.47 10.96 -19.48
N GLU A 20 0.81 10.75 -19.76
CA GLU A 20 1.30 10.13 -20.99
C GLU A 20 2.00 8.81 -20.64
N TYR A 21 1.81 7.81 -21.49
CA TYR A 21 2.31 6.46 -21.26
C TYR A 21 3.10 5.95 -22.46
N ASP A 22 4.08 5.09 -22.23
CA ASP A 22 4.75 4.34 -23.29
C ASP A 22 3.86 3.21 -23.85
N GLY A 23 4.33 2.53 -24.90
CA GLY A 23 3.62 1.40 -25.51
C GLY A 23 3.45 0.18 -24.59
N ASN A 24 4.10 0.15 -23.43
CA ASN A 24 3.97 -0.89 -22.42
C ASN A 24 3.05 -0.47 -21.26
N GLY A 25 2.42 0.72 -21.34
CA GLY A 25 1.53 1.24 -20.32
C GLY A 25 2.25 1.85 -19.11
N ASN A 26 3.55 2.14 -19.20
CA ASN A 26 4.28 2.82 -18.13
C ASN A 26 4.08 4.33 -18.23
N LEU A 27 3.79 4.98 -17.11
CA LEU A 27 3.74 6.45 -17.04
C LEU A 27 5.11 7.03 -17.40
N THR A 28 5.15 7.92 -18.39
CA THR A 28 6.38 8.59 -18.87
C THR A 28 6.37 10.08 -18.57
N LYS A 29 5.18 10.70 -18.51
CA LYS A 29 5.01 12.11 -18.22
C LYS A 29 3.68 12.35 -17.51
N ARG A 30 3.70 13.25 -16.53
CA ARG A 30 2.51 13.81 -15.89
C ARG A 30 2.58 15.33 -16.00
N VAL A 31 1.46 15.95 -16.31
CA VAL A 31 1.29 17.39 -16.28
C VAL A 31 0.11 17.70 -15.38
N GLN A 32 0.34 18.48 -14.33
CA GLN A 32 -0.69 18.97 -13.41
C GLN A 32 -0.84 20.47 -13.60
N TYR A 33 -2.07 20.92 -13.85
CA TYR A 33 -2.42 22.34 -13.94
C TYR A 33 -3.31 22.71 -12.75
N TYR A 34 -2.74 23.46 -11.80
CA TYR A 34 -3.40 23.86 -10.57
C TYR A 34 -4.24 25.09 -10.82
N PHE A 35 -5.56 24.98 -10.61
CA PHE A 35 -6.50 26.04 -10.96
C PHE A 35 -6.34 27.27 -10.07
N ASP A 36 -6.13 27.06 -8.76
CA ASP A 36 -6.08 28.13 -7.76
C ASP A 36 -4.92 29.11 -7.96
N ILE A 37 -3.78 28.58 -8.41
CA ILE A 37 -2.53 29.35 -8.55
C ILE A 37 -2.10 29.53 -10.00
N GLY A 38 -2.86 28.98 -10.95
CA GLY A 38 -2.57 29.01 -12.39
C GLY A 38 -1.21 28.39 -12.76
N LYS A 39 -0.64 27.55 -11.89
CA LYS A 39 0.69 26.94 -12.09
C LYS A 39 0.57 25.61 -12.81
N LYS A 40 1.57 25.32 -13.62
CA LYS A 40 1.76 24.04 -14.29
C LYS A 40 2.97 23.34 -13.72
N ARG A 41 2.81 22.10 -13.26
CA ARG A 41 3.89 21.22 -12.83
C ARG A 41 4.02 20.08 -13.82
N THR A 42 5.23 19.87 -14.34
CA THR A 42 5.52 18.74 -15.25
C THR A 42 6.42 17.75 -14.55
N THR A 43 6.06 16.47 -14.53
CA THR A 43 6.89 15.40 -13.96
C THR A 43 7.22 14.38 -15.03
N TYR A 44 8.50 14.10 -15.21
CA TYR A 44 9.00 13.08 -16.13
C TYR A 44 9.39 11.82 -15.38
N PHE A 45 9.00 10.66 -15.91
CA PHE A 45 9.22 9.37 -15.27
C PHE A 45 10.16 8.51 -16.12
N PHE A 46 11.17 7.93 -15.49
CA PHE A 46 12.14 7.07 -16.13
C PHE A 46 12.32 5.78 -15.35
N ARG A 47 12.40 4.66 -16.05
CA ARG A 47 12.76 3.36 -15.48
C ARG A 47 14.14 2.95 -15.94
N GLY A 48 14.95 2.46 -15.03
CA GLY A 48 16.30 1.93 -15.30
C GLY A 48 17.36 2.98 -15.66
N LEU A 49 17.05 4.27 -15.58
CA LEU A 49 18.02 5.35 -15.77
C LEU A 49 18.41 5.98 -14.45
N SER A 50 19.68 6.37 -14.33
CA SER A 50 20.10 7.30 -13.28
C SER A 50 19.51 8.69 -13.51
N TYR A 51 19.43 9.49 -12.45
CA TYR A 51 18.96 10.87 -12.51
C TYR A 51 19.77 11.72 -13.51
N GLU A 52 21.09 11.55 -13.55
CA GLU A 52 21.97 12.29 -14.48
C GLU A 52 21.75 11.91 -15.95
N GLU A 53 21.41 10.65 -16.23
CA GLU A 53 21.03 10.22 -17.57
C GLU A 53 19.64 10.72 -17.96
N ALA A 54 18.68 10.65 -17.04
CA ALA A 54 17.32 11.13 -17.23
C ALA A 54 17.29 12.64 -17.52
N LYS A 55 18.07 13.43 -16.77
CA LYS A 55 18.18 14.89 -16.96
C LYS A 55 18.60 15.29 -18.38
N LYS A 56 19.44 14.48 -19.03
CA LYS A 56 19.88 14.72 -20.42
C LYS A 56 18.80 14.43 -21.46
N ARG A 57 17.74 13.71 -21.09
CA ARG A 57 16.62 13.33 -21.98
C ARG A 57 15.44 14.30 -21.92
N ILE A 58 15.43 15.23 -20.98
CA ILE A 58 14.36 16.23 -20.86
C ILE A 58 14.48 17.27 -21.98
N PRO A 59 13.37 17.61 -22.67
CA PRO A 59 13.36 18.73 -23.61
C PRO A 59 13.81 20.03 -22.94
N ARG A 60 14.73 20.77 -23.57
CA ARG A 60 15.25 22.05 -23.05
C ARG A 60 14.21 23.16 -22.92
N THR A 61 13.00 22.97 -23.48
CA THR A 61 11.90 23.94 -23.48
C THR A 61 11.11 23.96 -22.18
N ASP A 62 11.29 22.96 -21.32
CA ASP A 62 10.59 22.89 -20.04
C ASP A 62 11.49 23.50 -18.97
N GLU A 63 11.03 24.58 -18.32
CA GLU A 63 11.83 25.31 -17.33
C GLU A 63 11.55 24.89 -15.88
N ASP A 64 10.35 24.37 -15.60
CA ASP A 64 9.94 23.89 -14.28
C ASP A 64 9.40 22.46 -14.37
N TYR A 65 10.23 21.50 -13.93
CA TYR A 65 9.90 20.09 -13.98
C TYR A 65 10.51 19.28 -12.84
N ASP A 66 9.82 18.21 -12.47
CA ASP A 66 10.33 17.14 -11.63
C ASP A 66 10.81 15.97 -12.51
N ILE A 67 11.83 15.25 -12.05
CA ILE A 67 12.24 13.96 -12.61
C ILE A 67 12.08 12.91 -11.53
N VAL A 68 11.39 11.83 -11.88
CA VAL A 68 11.26 10.62 -11.06
C VAL A 68 11.94 9.46 -11.79
N CYS A 69 12.92 8.84 -11.15
CA CYS A 69 13.64 7.68 -11.65
C CYS A 69 13.38 6.46 -10.77
N ASP A 70 12.94 5.37 -11.38
CA ASP A 70 12.83 4.06 -10.75
C ASP A 70 14.02 3.19 -11.17
N ILE A 71 14.84 2.80 -10.20
CA ILE A 71 16.01 1.94 -10.44
C ILE A 71 15.82 0.63 -9.70
N GLU A 72 16.01 -0.47 -10.42
CA GLU A 72 15.88 -1.82 -9.89
C GLU A 72 17.23 -2.53 -9.83
N LYS A 73 17.43 -3.33 -8.79
CA LYS A 73 18.61 -4.17 -8.61
C LYS A 73 18.26 -5.45 -7.87
N MET A 74 18.79 -6.58 -8.34
CA MET A 74 18.75 -7.84 -7.60
C MET A 74 19.84 -7.92 -6.55
N ALA A 75 19.49 -8.40 -5.36
CA ALA A 75 20.41 -8.75 -4.27
C ALA A 75 20.00 -10.13 -3.72
N GLY A 76 20.62 -11.19 -4.24
CA GLY A 76 20.17 -12.56 -3.96
C GLY A 76 18.78 -12.81 -4.55
N ASP A 77 17.86 -13.27 -3.71
CA ASP A 77 16.44 -13.50 -4.01
C ASP A 77 15.57 -12.24 -3.88
N THR A 78 16.15 -11.12 -3.45
CA THR A 78 15.43 -9.88 -3.20
C THR A 78 15.60 -8.88 -4.35
N LEU A 79 14.49 -8.43 -4.92
CA LEU A 79 14.43 -7.29 -5.83
C LEU A 79 14.36 -5.99 -5.01
N ILE A 80 15.32 -5.10 -5.21
CA ILE A 80 15.35 -3.78 -4.58
C ILE A 80 15.01 -2.75 -5.64
N ARG A 81 13.93 -2.01 -5.45
CA ARG A 81 13.55 -0.85 -6.27
C ARG A 81 13.76 0.43 -5.46
N LYS A 82 14.41 1.41 -6.07
CA LYS A 82 14.60 2.76 -5.50
C LYS A 82 13.88 3.77 -6.37
N CYS A 83 13.01 4.58 -5.77
CA CYS A 83 12.40 5.73 -6.42
C CYS A 83 13.21 6.98 -6.05
N ILE A 84 13.74 7.67 -7.05
CA ILE A 84 14.57 8.87 -6.90
C ILE A 84 13.82 10.04 -7.51
N LYS A 85 13.48 11.05 -6.71
CA LYS A 85 12.85 12.30 -7.15
C LYS A 85 13.88 13.43 -7.11
N ASN A 86 14.13 14.07 -8.24
CA ASN A 86 15.08 15.19 -8.38
C ASN A 86 16.47 14.91 -7.80
N GLY A 87 16.96 13.68 -7.99
CA GLY A 87 18.27 13.23 -7.50
C GLY A 87 18.30 12.77 -6.05
N ILE A 88 17.18 12.88 -5.32
CA ILE A 88 17.04 12.45 -3.92
C ILE A 88 16.22 11.17 -3.86
N VAL A 89 16.69 10.18 -3.10
CA VAL A 89 15.91 8.95 -2.84
C VAL A 89 14.63 9.34 -2.09
N SER A 90 13.49 8.92 -2.61
CA SER A 90 12.17 9.21 -2.02
C SER A 90 11.58 7.97 -1.34
N SER A 91 11.78 6.79 -1.92
CA SER A 91 11.35 5.53 -1.32
C SER A 91 12.21 4.36 -1.81
N ILE A 92 12.20 3.29 -1.02
CA ILE A 92 12.89 2.04 -1.30
C ILE A 92 11.91 0.90 -1.07
N ASN A 93 11.68 0.09 -2.10
CA ASN A 93 10.87 -1.11 -2.01
C ASN A 93 11.77 -2.34 -2.09
N LYS A 94 11.54 -3.32 -1.23
CA LYS A 94 12.20 -4.62 -1.27
C LYS A 94 11.15 -5.70 -1.48
N THR A 95 11.25 -6.42 -2.59
CA THR A 95 10.32 -7.49 -2.95
C THR A 95 11.03 -8.83 -2.91
N ILE A 96 10.41 -9.81 -2.26
CA ILE A 96 10.82 -11.21 -2.20
C ILE A 96 9.65 -12.03 -2.75
N VAL A 97 9.94 -12.93 -3.68
CA VAL A 97 8.93 -13.86 -4.24
C VAL A 97 9.48 -15.27 -4.06
N ASP A 98 8.69 -16.12 -3.40
CA ASP A 98 9.01 -17.53 -3.18
C ASP A 98 7.78 -18.42 -3.48
N GLU A 99 7.91 -19.72 -3.23
CA GLU A 99 6.83 -20.69 -3.42
C GLU A 99 5.60 -20.44 -2.52
N LYS A 100 5.76 -19.66 -1.44
CA LYS A 100 4.70 -19.34 -0.48
C LYS A 100 3.97 -18.05 -0.85
N GLY A 101 4.57 -17.21 -1.68
CA GLY A 101 3.94 -16.04 -2.29
C GLY A 101 4.89 -14.86 -2.43
N LYS A 102 4.35 -13.64 -2.34
CA LYS A 102 5.09 -12.38 -2.49
C LYS A 102 5.11 -11.62 -1.17
N LYS A 103 6.26 -11.03 -0.83
CA LYS A 103 6.40 -10.05 0.26
C LYS A 103 7.08 -8.81 -0.29
N GLU A 104 6.51 -7.65 0.00
CA GLU A 104 7.05 -6.35 -0.35
C GLU A 104 7.14 -5.50 0.91
N PHE A 105 8.28 -4.83 1.10
CA PHE A 105 8.54 -3.92 2.21
C PHE A 105 8.87 -2.55 1.65
N ILE A 106 8.26 -1.51 2.20
CA ILE A 106 8.38 -0.13 1.77
C ILE A 106 9.09 0.65 2.88
N PHE A 107 10.10 1.40 2.47
CA PHE A 107 10.88 2.27 3.34
C PHE A 107 10.92 3.68 2.75
N ASP A 108 11.01 4.69 3.61
CA ASP A 108 11.28 6.06 3.20
C ASP A 108 12.78 6.27 2.86
N ALA A 109 13.13 7.52 2.59
CA ALA A 109 14.49 7.94 2.26
C ALA A 109 15.51 7.63 3.37
N ASP A 110 15.07 7.62 4.63
CA ASP A 110 15.90 7.39 5.83
C ASP A 110 15.92 5.92 6.24
N MET A 111 15.39 5.02 5.40
CA MET A 111 15.26 3.59 5.67
C MET A 111 14.32 3.27 6.84
N LYS A 112 13.44 4.20 7.25
CA LYS A 112 12.35 3.91 8.19
C LYS A 112 11.28 3.11 7.45
N PHE A 113 10.78 2.06 8.10
CA PHE A 113 9.72 1.21 7.55
C PHE A 113 8.40 1.99 7.51
N THR A 114 7.77 2.04 6.33
CA THR A 114 6.51 2.78 6.10
C THR A 114 5.36 1.89 5.65
N GLY A 115 5.63 0.64 5.26
CA GLY A 115 4.57 -0.29 4.93
C GLY A 115 5.05 -1.62 4.36
N SER A 116 4.12 -2.55 4.19
CA SER A 116 4.38 -3.83 3.54
C SER A 116 3.16 -4.40 2.87
N PHE A 117 3.38 -5.20 1.84
CA PHE A 117 2.36 -6.03 1.21
C PHE A 117 2.80 -7.50 1.29
N THR A 118 1.88 -8.40 1.64
CA THR A 118 2.13 -9.84 1.61
C THR A 118 1.00 -10.56 0.91
N GLU A 119 1.33 -11.37 -0.09
CA GLU A 119 0.44 -12.27 -0.79
C GLU A 119 0.81 -13.72 -0.44
N PHE A 120 -0.18 -14.52 -0.09
CA PHE A 120 -0.01 -15.97 0.12
C PHE A 120 -1.34 -16.71 -0.02
N LYS A 121 -1.27 -18.03 -0.15
CA LYS A 121 -2.45 -18.91 -0.19
C LYS A 121 -2.64 -19.63 1.13
N SER A 122 -3.87 -19.67 1.65
CA SER A 122 -4.20 -20.43 2.86
C SER A 122 -5.67 -20.81 2.89
N ASP A 123 -5.99 -22.02 3.37
CA ASP A 123 -7.37 -22.54 3.50
C ASP A 123 -8.24 -22.40 2.22
N GLY A 124 -7.62 -22.45 1.04
CA GLY A 124 -8.30 -22.29 -0.25
C GLY A 124 -8.64 -20.84 -0.62
N PHE A 125 -8.01 -19.87 0.05
CA PHE A 125 -8.08 -18.45 -0.28
C PHE A 125 -6.74 -17.94 -0.80
N ASP A 126 -6.79 -16.97 -1.70
CA ASP A 126 -5.67 -16.07 -1.97
C ASP A 126 -5.80 -14.90 -0.99
N ILE A 127 -4.76 -14.59 -0.23
CA ILE A 127 -4.82 -13.64 0.88
C ILE A 127 -3.79 -12.55 0.63
N HIS A 128 -4.27 -11.32 0.61
CA HIS A 128 -3.44 -10.12 0.52
C HIS A 128 -3.48 -9.42 1.87
N VAL A 129 -2.31 -9.09 2.41
CA VAL A 129 -2.17 -8.33 3.64
C VAL A 129 -1.37 -7.08 3.35
N ASP A 130 -2.05 -5.94 3.41
CA ASP A 130 -1.48 -4.61 3.28
C ASP A 130 -1.28 -4.03 4.67
N ARG A 131 -0.12 -3.42 4.91
CA ARG A 131 0.18 -2.68 6.12
C ARG A 131 0.74 -1.33 5.75
N ILE A 132 0.20 -0.28 6.36
CA ILE A 132 0.66 1.09 6.21
C ILE A 132 1.03 1.62 7.59
N VAL A 133 2.17 2.30 7.68
CA VAL A 133 2.65 2.97 8.90
C VAL A 133 2.80 4.45 8.57
N LEU A 134 1.95 5.28 9.16
CA LEU A 134 2.02 6.74 9.08
C LEU A 134 2.33 7.24 10.47
N ASP A 135 3.50 7.85 10.71
CA ASP A 135 3.93 8.44 11.98
C ASP A 135 3.45 7.77 13.29
N ASP A 136 2.26 8.08 13.78
CA ASP A 136 1.64 7.57 15.00
C ASP A 136 0.54 6.52 14.80
N CYS A 137 0.17 6.20 13.55
CA CYS A 137 -0.85 5.24 13.21
C CYS A 137 -0.38 4.07 12.33
N THR A 138 -0.92 2.88 12.59
CA THR A 138 -0.72 1.69 11.76
C THR A 138 -2.06 1.12 11.30
N ASP A 139 -2.21 1.01 9.99
CA ASP A 139 -3.34 0.34 9.37
C ASP A 139 -2.91 -1.02 8.81
N VAL A 140 -3.74 -2.04 8.99
CA VAL A 140 -3.56 -3.38 8.45
C VAL A 140 -4.85 -3.87 7.84
N ASP A 141 -4.80 -4.10 6.53
CA ASP A 141 -5.90 -4.63 5.75
C ASP A 141 -5.57 -6.04 5.29
N SER A 142 -6.48 -6.99 5.57
CA SER A 142 -6.38 -8.36 5.10
C SER A 142 -7.56 -8.69 4.21
N THR A 143 -7.28 -8.87 2.92
CA THR A 143 -8.27 -9.16 1.89
C THR A 143 -8.16 -10.61 1.44
N TYR A 144 -9.27 -11.33 1.53
CA TYR A 144 -9.38 -12.74 1.19
C TYR A 144 -10.15 -12.89 -0.11
N TYR A 145 -9.53 -13.57 -1.06
CA TYR A 145 -10.10 -13.87 -2.35
C TYR A 145 -10.39 -15.35 -2.47
N LYS A 146 -11.50 -15.65 -3.16
CA LYS A 146 -11.82 -17.00 -3.59
C LYS A 146 -12.22 -16.95 -5.05
N ASN A 147 -11.54 -17.72 -5.89
CA ASN A 147 -11.74 -17.73 -7.35
C ASN A 147 -11.66 -16.31 -7.96
N GLY A 148 -10.67 -15.51 -7.51
CA GLY A 148 -10.47 -14.14 -7.99
C GLY A 148 -11.50 -13.10 -7.51
N LYS A 149 -12.41 -13.45 -6.59
CA LYS A 149 -13.39 -12.53 -6.02
C LYS A 149 -13.07 -12.25 -4.55
N GLU A 150 -13.10 -10.97 -4.16
CA GLU A 150 -13.00 -10.57 -2.76
C GLU A 150 -14.24 -11.07 -2.00
N VAL A 151 -14.05 -12.00 -1.08
CA VAL A 151 -15.14 -12.58 -0.27
C VAL A 151 -15.13 -12.11 1.17
N ARG A 152 -13.99 -11.59 1.65
CA ARG A 152 -13.84 -11.03 2.98
C ARG A 152 -12.73 -10.00 2.98
N CYS A 153 -12.95 -8.89 3.68
CA CYS A 153 -11.88 -7.97 4.05
C CYS A 153 -11.94 -7.66 5.54
N VAL A 154 -10.77 -7.58 6.19
CA VAL A 154 -10.62 -7.18 7.59
C VAL A 154 -9.70 -5.98 7.61
N TYR A 155 -10.22 -4.84 8.05
CA TYR A 155 -9.48 -3.60 8.22
C TYR A 155 -9.24 -3.37 9.70
N LEU A 156 -7.99 -3.08 10.04
CA LEU A 156 -7.57 -2.75 11.39
C LEU A 156 -6.82 -1.44 11.34
N SER A 157 -7.16 -0.55 12.25
CA SER A 157 -6.50 0.72 12.51
C SER A 157 -6.46 0.90 14.02
N ASP A 158 -5.68 1.87 14.51
CA ASP A 158 -5.61 2.13 15.95
C ASP A 158 -6.94 2.62 16.54
N THR A 159 -7.80 3.20 15.71
CA THR A 159 -9.07 3.81 16.13
C THR A 159 -10.30 3.02 15.68
N SER A 160 -10.13 1.96 14.87
CA SER A 160 -11.26 1.18 14.41
C SER A 160 -10.88 -0.21 13.92
N LYS A 161 -11.87 -1.10 13.96
CA LYS A 161 -11.84 -2.35 13.19
C LYS A 161 -13.09 -2.49 12.37
N ARG A 162 -12.91 -2.99 11.15
CA ARG A 162 -14.00 -3.26 10.22
C ARG A 162 -13.84 -4.65 9.62
N ILE A 163 -14.95 -5.37 9.49
CA ILE A 163 -15.01 -6.59 8.71
C ILE A 163 -16.10 -6.45 7.65
N VAL A 164 -15.74 -6.81 6.43
CA VAL A 164 -16.63 -6.87 5.27
C VAL A 164 -16.71 -8.33 4.81
N LEU A 165 -17.92 -8.79 4.54
CA LEU A 165 -18.19 -10.10 3.94
C LEU A 165 -19.01 -9.89 2.66
N SER A 166 -18.58 -10.51 1.58
CA SER A 166 -19.23 -10.42 0.27
C SER A 166 -19.64 -11.81 -0.21
N LYS A 167 -20.89 -11.98 -0.62
CA LYS A 167 -21.40 -13.20 -1.25
C LYS A 167 -21.72 -12.93 -2.72
N TYR A 168 -21.49 -13.95 -3.53
CA TYR A 168 -21.72 -13.89 -4.97
C TYR A 168 -22.64 -15.03 -5.41
N ASP A 169 -23.42 -14.78 -6.46
CA ASP A 169 -24.14 -15.84 -7.16
C ASP A 169 -23.20 -16.66 -8.08
N LYS A 170 -23.77 -17.67 -8.74
CA LYS A 170 -23.05 -18.54 -9.67
C LYS A 170 -22.55 -17.84 -10.94
N TRP A 171 -23.08 -16.66 -11.26
CA TRP A 171 -22.67 -15.85 -12.41
C TRP A 171 -21.59 -14.85 -12.03
N GLY A 172 -21.24 -14.76 -10.74
CA GLY A 172 -20.18 -13.90 -10.23
C GLY A 172 -20.65 -12.49 -9.86
N ASN A 173 -21.97 -12.25 -9.79
CA ASN A 173 -22.52 -10.98 -9.31
C ASN A 173 -22.58 -10.98 -7.79
N MET A 174 -22.29 -9.84 -7.17
CA MET A 174 -22.41 -9.69 -5.72
C MET A 174 -23.89 -9.63 -5.34
N VAL A 175 -24.32 -10.53 -4.45
CA VAL A 175 -25.72 -10.62 -4.00
C VAL A 175 -25.93 -10.16 -2.56
N GLU A 176 -24.87 -10.14 -1.76
CA GLU A 176 -24.93 -9.67 -0.37
C GLU A 176 -23.58 -9.06 0.01
N ARG A 177 -23.62 -7.92 0.68
CA ARG A 177 -22.46 -7.30 1.34
C ARG A 177 -22.85 -6.96 2.77
N VAL A 178 -22.12 -7.51 3.73
CA VAL A 178 -22.30 -7.23 5.16
C VAL A 178 -21.04 -6.53 5.67
N GLU A 179 -21.22 -5.34 6.21
CA GLU A 179 -20.16 -4.56 6.83
C GLU A 179 -20.44 -4.37 8.32
N LYS A 180 -19.43 -4.61 9.15
CA LYS A 180 -19.49 -4.35 10.59
C LYS A 180 -18.26 -3.57 11.01
N THR A 181 -18.49 -2.42 11.62
CA THR A 181 -17.43 -1.50 12.05
C THR A 181 -17.57 -1.24 13.54
N LYS A 182 -16.45 -1.25 14.26
CA LYS A 182 -16.35 -0.81 15.65
C LYS A 182 -15.26 0.24 15.75
N TYR A 183 -15.60 1.41 16.27
CA TYR A 183 -14.66 2.49 16.57
C TYR A 183 -14.20 2.42 18.03
N PHE A 184 -12.99 2.89 18.27
CA PHE A 184 -12.36 3.04 19.57
C PHE A 184 -12.06 4.53 19.77
N TYR A 185 -12.56 5.11 20.87
CA TYR A 185 -12.11 6.42 21.31
C TYR A 185 -10.84 6.17 22.14
N SER A 186 -9.71 6.75 21.72
CA SER A 186 -8.34 6.56 22.25
C SER A 186 -8.29 6.47 23.79
N GLN A 187 -7.62 5.46 24.37
CA GLN A 187 -6.26 5.68 24.87
C GLN A 187 -5.30 4.47 24.88
N ASP A 188 -5.70 3.24 24.57
CA ASP A 188 -4.82 2.06 24.70
C ASP A 188 -4.90 1.10 23.50
N GLY A 189 -4.40 1.54 22.35
CA GLY A 189 -4.35 0.72 21.12
C GLY A 189 -3.55 -0.59 21.29
N GLU A 190 -2.51 -0.58 22.13
CA GLU A 190 -1.66 -1.75 22.39
C GLU A 190 -2.38 -2.83 23.22
N GLU A 191 -3.20 -2.45 24.21
CA GLU A 191 -4.06 -3.39 24.93
C GLU A 191 -5.10 -4.04 24.01
N LEU A 192 -5.67 -3.26 23.09
CA LEU A 192 -6.65 -3.72 22.11
C LEU A 192 -6.07 -4.73 21.11
N ILE A 193 -4.86 -4.48 20.61
CA ILE A 193 -4.14 -5.42 19.75
C ILE A 193 -3.84 -6.72 20.52
N ASN A 194 -3.39 -6.60 21.78
CA ASN A 194 -3.07 -7.76 22.62
C ASN A 194 -4.33 -8.58 22.96
N GLU A 195 -5.45 -7.95 23.29
CA GLU A 195 -6.74 -8.61 23.52
C GLU A 195 -7.22 -9.34 22.25
N MET A 196 -7.01 -8.74 21.07
CA MET A 196 -7.38 -9.37 19.81
C MET A 196 -6.48 -10.55 19.42
N LEU A 197 -5.17 -10.45 19.64
CA LEU A 197 -4.25 -11.59 19.50
C LEU A 197 -4.64 -12.73 20.48
N GLN A 198 -5.13 -12.40 21.67
CA GLN A 198 -5.70 -13.38 22.60
C GLN A 198 -6.91 -14.10 21.98
N VAL A 199 -7.88 -13.36 21.44
CA VAL A 199 -9.09 -13.93 20.81
C VAL A 199 -8.77 -14.78 19.59
N VAL A 200 -7.79 -14.38 18.77
CA VAL A 200 -7.31 -15.20 17.63
C VAL A 200 -6.70 -16.51 18.14
N ARG A 201 -5.81 -16.46 19.13
CA ARG A 201 -5.20 -17.66 19.75
C ARG A 201 -6.25 -18.60 20.36
N GLU A 202 -7.28 -18.05 21.01
CA GLU A 202 -8.39 -18.84 21.55
C GLU A 202 -9.23 -19.51 20.45
N ASN A 203 -9.47 -18.81 19.35
CA ASN A 203 -10.22 -19.35 18.21
C ASN A 203 -9.43 -20.44 17.48
N GLU A 204 -8.11 -20.34 17.39
CA GLU A 204 -7.24 -21.41 16.89
C GLU A 204 -7.30 -22.65 17.78
N LYS A 205 -7.19 -22.47 19.11
CA LYS A 205 -7.37 -23.57 20.08
C LYS A 205 -8.74 -24.23 19.94
N LYS A 206 -9.81 -23.46 19.73
CA LYS A 206 -11.17 -23.97 19.49
C LYS A 206 -11.29 -24.70 18.15
N LYS A 207 -10.54 -24.31 17.12
CA LYS A 207 -10.49 -25.04 15.84
C LYS A 207 -9.73 -26.36 15.98
N GLU A 208 -8.61 -26.38 16.69
CA GLU A 208 -7.84 -27.61 16.96
C GLU A 208 -8.64 -28.63 17.78
N SER A 209 -9.32 -28.18 18.84
CA SER A 209 -10.17 -29.06 19.64
C SER A 209 -11.32 -29.67 18.82
N ARG A 210 -11.95 -28.89 17.94
CA ARG A 210 -12.95 -29.39 16.99
C ARG A 210 -12.39 -30.37 15.95
N LYS A 211 -11.13 -30.21 15.51
CA LYS A 211 -10.45 -31.19 14.64
C LYS A 211 -10.19 -32.51 15.38
N ARG A 212 -9.72 -32.46 16.64
CA ARG A 212 -9.49 -33.66 17.47
C ARG A 212 -10.78 -34.45 17.75
N LEU A 213 -11.89 -33.75 18.01
CA LEU A 213 -13.21 -34.37 18.18
C LEU A 213 -13.73 -35.08 16.92
N LYS A 214 -13.30 -34.67 15.72
CA LYS A 214 -13.69 -35.31 14.46
C LYS A 214 -12.88 -36.57 14.11
N ILE A 215 -11.72 -36.78 14.75
CA ILE A 215 -10.83 -37.93 14.50
C ILE A 215 -11.12 -39.09 15.49
N SER A 216 -11.94 -38.84 16.52
CA SER A 216 -12.32 -39.82 17.56
C SER A 216 -13.59 -40.63 17.24
N LYS A 217 -13.87 -40.94 15.97
CA LYS A 217 -14.96 -41.84 15.57
C LYS A 217 -14.44 -42.96 14.70
#